data_AF-A0A1G5ITF9-F1
#
_entry.id   AF-A0A1G5ITF9-F1
#
_cell.length_a   1.000
_cell.length_b   1.000
_cell.length_c   1.000
_cell.angle_alpha   90.00
_cell.angle_beta   90.00
_cell.angle_gamma   90.00
#
_symmetry.space_group_name_H-M   'P 1'
#
loop_
_entity.id
_entity.type
_entity.pdbx_description
1 polymer ?
#
loop_
_entity_poly.entity_id
_entity_poly.type
_entity_poly.pdbx_seq_one_letter_code
_entity_poly.pdbx_strand_id
1 'polypeptide(L)'
;MAGSMLREEVEVYSEKYDIHGVVRDYGMVTKLFFTYEGKEIEMGIDRNVEFFGKSYEDLGKNIIESYITNLAAHEEGRKLQLHYWYVGEHEIEGEKYRIGHGIVTGHKKLPDAIDMHTSAVEGIHIDEEAGEVVLTTRNSVYHCPLAYCDFREQDKYPDIIPDYERLKEKYKDKIEYPSIEPGKVLLVLANFCDYYFHSLYYVPEDSEDGKCLEFSGWPHVGTFQDSYLISAKGAEIDLRYFPHYQNIEFYSAHTGGCPLYIENIGDVVIYARTSAGTIKLEPGDRKEVTKENAEAETPILPGGDLYPAGIIE
;
A
#
# COMPACT_ATOMS: atom_id res chain seq x y z
N MET A 1 -17.68 28.02 -7.26
CA MET A 1 -17.95 27.87 -8.71
C MET A 1 -16.63 27.60 -9.41
N ALA A 2 -16.13 26.37 -9.31
CA ALA A 2 -14.88 25.94 -9.92
C ALA A 2 -15.19 25.51 -11.36
N GLY A 3 -14.75 26.31 -12.34
CA GLY A 3 -14.71 25.86 -13.73
C GLY A 3 -13.76 24.66 -13.83
N SER A 4 -14.21 23.62 -14.53
CA SER A 4 -13.44 22.41 -14.81
C SER A 4 -11.97 22.70 -15.09
N MET A 5 -11.06 22.22 -14.24
CA MET A 5 -9.60 22.30 -14.43
C MET A 5 -9.08 21.34 -15.52
N LEU A 6 -9.97 20.63 -16.21
CA LEU A 6 -9.62 19.69 -17.28
C LEU A 6 -9.05 20.45 -18.49
N ARG A 7 -7.78 20.20 -18.81
CA ARG A 7 -7.08 20.78 -19.96
C ARG A 7 -7.19 19.92 -21.19
N GLU A 8 -7.02 18.62 -21.01
CA GLU A 8 -7.03 17.62 -22.08
C GLU A 8 -7.67 16.34 -21.59
N GLU A 9 -8.41 15.68 -22.49
CA GLU A 9 -8.98 14.36 -22.28
C GLU A 9 -8.65 13.51 -23.51
N VAL A 10 -8.04 12.34 -23.28
CA VAL A 10 -7.60 11.42 -24.33
C VAL A 10 -8.24 10.06 -24.06
N GLU A 11 -9.02 9.56 -25.01
CA GLU A 11 -9.55 8.20 -24.95
C GLU A 11 -8.42 7.19 -25.17
N VAL A 12 -8.46 6.12 -24.39
CA VAL A 12 -7.47 5.04 -24.45
C VAL A 12 -8.20 3.72 -24.64
N TYR A 13 -7.72 2.89 -25.55
CA TYR A 13 -8.28 1.57 -25.76
C TYR A 13 -7.18 0.50 -25.81
N SER A 14 -7.33 -0.52 -24.96
CA SER A 14 -6.53 -1.73 -25.06
C SER A 14 -7.32 -2.80 -25.82
N GLU A 15 -7.00 -2.98 -27.09
CA GLU A 15 -7.53 -4.07 -27.93
C GLU A 15 -7.23 -5.46 -27.33
N LYS A 16 -6.10 -5.60 -26.64
CA LYS A 16 -5.64 -6.89 -26.08
C LYS A 16 -6.59 -7.43 -25.01
N TYR A 17 -7.18 -6.55 -24.20
CA TYR A 17 -8.06 -6.91 -23.09
C TYR A 17 -9.48 -6.37 -23.24
N ASP A 18 -9.79 -5.67 -24.34
CA ASP A 18 -11.07 -5.02 -24.59
C ASP A 18 -11.47 -4.04 -23.48
N ILE A 19 -10.51 -3.21 -23.04
CA ILE A 19 -10.71 -2.22 -21.96
C ILE A 19 -10.65 -0.81 -22.53
N HIS A 20 -11.68 -0.03 -22.23
CA HIS A 20 -11.72 1.41 -22.45
C HIS A 20 -11.27 2.15 -21.19
N GLY A 21 -10.38 3.12 -21.39
CA GLY A 21 -9.94 4.05 -20.38
C GLY A 21 -9.92 5.48 -20.90
N VAL A 22 -9.63 6.40 -20.01
CA VAL A 22 -9.49 7.82 -20.33
C VAL A 22 -8.34 8.42 -19.53
N VAL A 23 -7.47 9.14 -20.22
CA VAL A 23 -6.47 9.99 -19.58
C VAL A 23 -7.04 11.39 -19.48
N ARG A 24 -6.95 11.98 -18.29
CA ARG A 24 -7.36 13.36 -18.02
C ARG A 24 -6.19 14.15 -17.48
N ASP A 25 -5.85 15.24 -18.14
CA ASP A 25 -4.87 16.21 -17.66
C ASP A 25 -5.59 17.38 -16.98
N TYR A 26 -5.29 17.57 -15.69
CA TYR A 26 -5.79 18.69 -14.89
C TYR A 26 -4.75 19.81 -14.76
N GLY A 27 -3.62 19.70 -15.46
CA GLY A 27 -2.54 20.68 -15.51
C GLY A 27 -1.55 20.62 -14.34
N MET A 28 -1.98 20.17 -13.16
CA MET A 28 -1.09 19.86 -12.03
C MET A 28 -0.85 18.36 -11.90
N VAL A 29 -1.89 17.57 -12.16
CA VAL A 29 -1.88 16.11 -12.12
C VAL A 29 -2.49 15.55 -13.40
N THR A 30 -1.97 14.41 -13.84
CA THR A 30 -2.50 13.66 -14.99
C THR A 30 -2.87 12.26 -14.51
N LYS A 31 -4.10 11.83 -14.81
CA LYS A 31 -4.66 10.59 -14.29
C LYS A 31 -5.22 9.72 -15.41
N LEU A 32 -4.99 8.42 -15.29
CA LEU A 32 -5.63 7.39 -16.09
C LEU A 32 -6.78 6.78 -15.29
N PHE A 33 -7.94 6.70 -15.93
CA PHE A 33 -9.15 6.07 -15.38
C PHE A 33 -9.58 4.93 -16.29
N PHE A 34 -9.93 3.79 -15.70
CA PHE A 34 -10.56 2.68 -16.42
C PHE A 34 -11.30 1.78 -15.43
N THR A 35 -12.12 0.86 -15.96
CA THR A 35 -12.80 -0.15 -15.13
C THR A 35 -12.26 -1.52 -15.50
N TYR A 36 -11.90 -2.30 -14.50
CA TYR A 36 -11.50 -3.69 -14.65
C TYR A 36 -12.23 -4.54 -13.60
N GLU A 37 -12.87 -5.63 -14.03
CA GLU A 37 -13.64 -6.55 -13.16
C GLU A 37 -14.65 -5.86 -12.20
N GLY A 38 -15.24 -4.74 -12.65
CA GLY A 38 -16.22 -3.98 -11.88
C GLY A 38 -15.63 -3.06 -10.81
N LYS A 39 -14.31 -2.91 -10.78
CA LYS A 39 -13.57 -1.96 -9.94
C LYS A 39 -13.19 -0.73 -10.77
N GLU A 40 -13.44 0.45 -10.22
CA GLU A 40 -12.96 1.71 -10.79
C GLU A 40 -11.49 1.87 -10.41
N ILE A 41 -10.63 1.97 -11.42
CA ILE A 41 -9.19 2.12 -11.26
C ILE A 41 -8.81 3.56 -11.63
N GLU A 42 -8.08 4.19 -10.72
CA GLU A 42 -7.54 5.53 -10.87
C GLU A 42 -6.04 5.49 -10.59
N MET A 43 -5.24 5.96 -11.54
CA MET A 43 -3.79 5.95 -11.44
C MET A 43 -3.20 7.30 -11.85
N GLY A 44 -2.28 7.83 -11.04
CA GLY A 44 -1.40 8.90 -11.47
C GLY A 44 -0.45 8.41 -12.56
N ILE A 45 -0.30 9.19 -13.64
CA ILE A 45 0.65 8.89 -14.71
C ILE A 45 1.57 10.08 -14.97
N ASP A 46 2.71 9.81 -15.61
CA ASP A 46 3.66 10.85 -15.99
C ASP A 46 3.00 11.91 -16.89
N ARG A 47 3.11 13.17 -16.47
CA ARG A 47 2.60 14.32 -17.24
C ARG A 47 3.53 14.76 -18.38
N ASN A 48 4.78 14.30 -18.40
CA ASN A 48 5.81 14.78 -19.33
C ASN A 48 5.98 13.84 -20.53
N VAL A 49 4.90 13.22 -21.02
CA VAL A 49 4.96 12.21 -22.11
C VAL A 49 5.58 12.75 -23.40
N GLU A 50 5.31 14.00 -23.74
CA GLU A 50 5.85 14.65 -24.95
C GLU A 50 7.37 14.78 -24.92
N PHE A 51 7.96 14.98 -23.74
CA PHE A 51 9.41 15.07 -23.57
C PHE A 51 10.12 13.76 -23.93
N PHE A 52 9.40 12.63 -23.79
CA PHE A 52 9.88 11.30 -24.14
C PHE A 52 9.41 10.82 -25.51
N GLY A 53 8.77 11.69 -26.30
CA GLY A 53 8.25 11.35 -27.63
C GLY A 53 7.13 10.30 -27.59
N LYS A 54 6.39 10.21 -26.48
CA LYS A 54 5.25 9.31 -26.30
C LYS A 54 3.94 10.11 -26.30
N SER A 55 2.84 9.47 -26.69
CA SER A 55 1.49 10.01 -26.53
C SER A 55 0.86 9.54 -25.20
N TYR A 56 -0.12 10.28 -24.69
CA TYR A 56 -0.93 9.81 -23.58
C TYR A 56 -1.74 8.55 -23.93
N GLU A 57 -2.13 8.40 -25.19
CA GLU A 57 -2.81 7.19 -25.69
C GLU A 57 -1.92 5.95 -25.52
N ASP A 58 -0.68 6.00 -26.02
CA ASP A 58 0.28 4.90 -25.89
C ASP A 58 0.64 4.61 -24.44
N LEU A 59 0.91 5.66 -23.64
CA LEU A 59 1.25 5.47 -22.22
C LEU A 59 0.08 4.84 -21.47
N GLY A 60 -1.12 5.39 -21.63
CA GLY A 60 -2.34 4.89 -20.99
C GLY A 60 -2.60 3.44 -21.36
N LYS A 61 -2.51 3.10 -22.65
CA LYS A 61 -2.71 1.73 -23.14
C LYS A 61 -1.71 0.76 -22.49
N ASN A 62 -0.43 1.12 -22.49
CA ASN A 62 0.62 0.29 -21.91
C ASN A 62 0.43 0.09 -20.39
N ILE A 63 -0.01 1.13 -19.67
CA ILE A 63 -0.31 1.02 -18.24
C ILE A 63 -1.53 0.13 -18.00
N ILE A 64 -2.61 0.24 -18.79
CA ILE A 64 -3.76 -0.68 -18.69
C ILE A 64 -3.30 -2.13 -18.89
N GLU A 65 -2.56 -2.40 -19.97
CA GLU A 65 -2.08 -3.74 -20.28
C GLU A 65 -1.15 -4.29 -19.20
N SER A 66 -0.26 -3.44 -18.68
CA SER A 66 0.63 -3.80 -17.59
C SER A 66 -0.14 -4.03 -16.29
N TYR A 67 -1.16 -3.22 -15.97
CA TYR A 67 -2.00 -3.44 -14.81
C TYR A 67 -2.63 -4.83 -14.85
N ILE A 68 -3.28 -5.18 -15.96
CA ILE A 68 -3.95 -6.48 -16.10
C ILE A 68 -2.94 -7.64 -16.07
N THR A 69 -1.76 -7.46 -16.68
CA THR A 69 -0.73 -8.51 -16.73
C THR A 69 0.00 -8.69 -15.39
N ASN A 70 0.27 -7.59 -14.68
CA ASN A 70 1.31 -7.52 -13.65
C ASN A 70 0.82 -7.08 -12.27
N LEU A 71 -0.24 -6.26 -12.21
CA LEU A 71 -0.67 -5.58 -10.97
C LEU A 71 -2.02 -6.09 -10.45
N ALA A 72 -2.92 -6.51 -11.33
CA ALA A 72 -4.19 -7.16 -11.00
C ALA A 72 -3.98 -8.59 -10.44
N ALA A 73 -2.75 -9.10 -10.48
CA ALA A 73 -2.41 -10.38 -9.90
C ALA A 73 -2.78 -10.39 -8.40
N HIS A 74 -3.58 -11.38 -8.03
CA HIS A 74 -4.19 -11.61 -6.70
C HIS A 74 -5.50 -10.87 -6.40
N GLU A 75 -6.15 -10.21 -7.36
CA GLU A 75 -7.51 -9.66 -7.12
C GLU A 75 -8.59 -10.76 -7.02
N GLU A 76 -8.44 -11.87 -7.75
CA GLU A 76 -9.37 -13.01 -7.67
C GLU A 76 -9.19 -13.74 -6.32
N GLY A 77 -10.15 -13.57 -5.41
CA GLY A 77 -10.10 -14.10 -4.05
C GLY A 77 -9.46 -13.17 -3.03
N ARG A 78 -9.10 -11.93 -3.41
CA ARG A 78 -8.63 -10.92 -2.45
C ARG A 78 -9.70 -10.63 -1.41
N LYS A 79 -9.35 -10.80 -0.14
CA LYS A 79 -10.25 -10.49 0.97
C LYS A 79 -10.31 -8.96 1.16
N LEU A 80 -11.51 -8.44 1.39
CA LEU A 80 -11.66 -7.11 1.96
C LEU A 80 -11.14 -7.17 3.40
N GLN A 81 -10.03 -6.49 3.69
CA GLN A 81 -9.40 -6.54 5.00
C GLN A 81 -9.45 -5.21 5.74
N LEU A 82 -9.42 -5.29 7.07
CA LEU A 82 -9.29 -4.15 7.97
C LEU A 82 -8.09 -4.41 8.90
N HIS A 83 -7.03 -3.62 8.72
CA HIS A 83 -5.78 -3.68 9.48
C HIS A 83 -5.79 -2.63 10.60
N TYR A 84 -4.94 -2.82 11.61
CA TYR A 84 -4.85 -1.94 12.80
C TYR A 84 -6.22 -1.63 13.39
N TRP A 85 -7.01 -2.68 13.55
CA TRP A 85 -8.46 -2.56 13.69
C TRP A 85 -8.93 -2.71 15.13
N TYR A 86 -10.10 -2.15 15.42
CA TYR A 86 -10.88 -2.44 16.63
C TYR A 86 -12.38 -2.27 16.34
N VAL A 87 -13.23 -2.80 17.21
CA VAL A 87 -14.69 -2.59 17.14
C VAL A 87 -15.13 -1.77 18.34
N GLY A 88 -15.73 -0.61 18.06
CA GLY A 88 -16.31 0.28 19.06
C GLY A 88 -17.83 0.13 19.19
N GLU A 89 -18.38 0.61 20.29
CA GLU A 89 -19.83 0.78 20.50
C GLU A 89 -20.21 2.26 20.44
N HIS A 90 -21.24 2.59 19.67
CA HIS A 90 -21.79 3.93 19.50
C HIS A 90 -23.27 3.93 19.82
N GLU A 91 -23.76 5.00 20.46
CA GLU A 91 -25.18 5.20 20.73
C GLU A 91 -25.71 6.37 19.90
N ILE A 92 -26.71 6.10 19.05
CA ILE A 92 -27.39 7.12 18.25
C ILE A 92 -28.89 6.96 18.51
N GLU A 93 -29.53 8.03 18.98
CA GLU A 93 -30.98 8.05 19.27
C GLU A 93 -31.45 6.95 20.25
N GLY A 94 -30.56 6.51 21.16
CA GLY A 94 -30.84 5.47 22.16
C GLY A 94 -30.68 4.03 21.66
N GLU A 95 -30.33 3.85 20.39
CA GLU A 95 -29.94 2.56 19.82
C GLU A 95 -28.42 2.41 19.83
N LYS A 96 -27.94 1.21 20.18
CA LYS A 96 -26.52 0.87 20.23
C LYS A 96 -26.10 0.17 18.96
N TYR A 97 -25.03 0.66 18.35
CA TYR A 97 -24.45 0.15 17.12
C TYR A 97 -22.98 -0.18 17.34
N ARG A 98 -22.53 -1.25 16.70
CA ARG A 98 -21.10 -1.62 16.68
C ARG A 98 -20.50 -1.18 15.37
N ILE A 99 -19.31 -0.59 15.42
CA ILE A 99 -18.61 -0.05 14.25
C ILE A 99 -17.18 -0.56 14.27
N GLY A 100 -16.72 -1.16 13.17
CA GLY A 100 -15.31 -1.50 12.98
C GLY A 100 -14.54 -0.26 12.53
N HIS A 101 -13.34 -0.09 13.06
CA HIS A 101 -12.40 0.96 12.70
C HIS A 101 -11.09 0.33 12.25
N GLY A 102 -10.38 0.97 11.32
CA GLY A 102 -9.04 0.56 10.91
C GLY A 102 -8.72 0.94 9.47
N ILE A 103 -7.59 0.44 8.99
CA ILE A 103 -7.07 0.71 7.66
C ILE A 103 -7.59 -0.34 6.67
N VAL A 104 -8.31 0.10 5.65
CA VAL A 104 -8.93 -0.81 4.68
C VAL A 104 -7.99 -1.19 3.55
N THR A 105 -8.11 -2.44 3.10
CA THR A 105 -7.51 -2.92 1.86
C THR A 105 -8.47 -3.83 1.11
N GLY A 106 -8.35 -3.91 -0.22
CA GLY A 106 -9.21 -4.75 -1.05
C GLY A 106 -10.63 -4.21 -1.24
N HIS A 107 -10.88 -2.95 -0.91
CA HIS A 107 -12.19 -2.33 -1.09
C HIS A 107 -12.45 -1.98 -2.57
N LYS A 108 -13.68 -2.20 -3.04
CA LYS A 108 -14.03 -1.99 -4.47
C LYS A 108 -14.04 -0.53 -4.92
N LYS A 109 -14.14 0.40 -3.97
CA LYS A 109 -14.30 1.85 -4.23
C LYS A 109 -13.30 2.74 -3.51
N LEU A 110 -12.63 2.18 -2.49
CA LEU A 110 -11.71 2.94 -1.67
C LEU A 110 -10.31 2.42 -2.01
N PRO A 111 -9.33 3.31 -2.21
CA PRO A 111 -7.94 2.92 -2.27
C PRO A 111 -7.53 2.15 -1.01
N ASP A 112 -6.49 1.33 -1.15
CA ASP A 112 -5.83 0.71 -0.01
C ASP A 112 -5.18 1.77 0.89
N ALA A 113 -4.87 1.40 2.13
CA ALA A 113 -4.26 2.25 3.16
C ALA A 113 -5.15 3.42 3.65
N ILE A 114 -6.44 3.44 3.32
CA ILE A 114 -7.38 4.45 3.83
C ILE A 114 -7.87 4.06 5.22
N ASP A 115 -7.68 4.94 6.21
CA ASP A 115 -8.36 4.83 7.50
C ASP A 115 -9.86 5.05 7.31
N MET A 116 -10.66 4.13 7.84
CA MET A 116 -12.11 4.19 7.72
C MET A 116 -12.82 3.60 8.94
N HIS A 117 -14.12 3.88 8.99
CA HIS A 117 -15.05 3.16 9.84
C HIS A 117 -16.08 2.43 8.97
N THR A 118 -16.48 1.24 9.40
CA THR A 118 -17.50 0.45 8.71
C THR A 118 -18.90 1.02 8.93
N SER A 119 -19.88 0.55 8.18
CA SER A 119 -21.28 0.64 8.63
C SER A 119 -21.52 -0.24 9.85
N ALA A 120 -22.73 -0.20 10.42
CA ALA A 120 -23.11 -1.04 11.56
C ALA A 120 -22.75 -2.53 11.31
N VAL A 121 -22.04 -3.10 12.28
CA VAL A 121 -21.65 -4.51 12.32
C VAL A 121 -22.85 -5.33 12.76
N GLU A 122 -23.28 -6.25 11.90
CA GLU A 122 -24.42 -7.15 12.12
C GLU A 122 -23.98 -8.51 12.67
N GLY A 123 -22.73 -8.91 12.43
CA GLY A 123 -22.18 -10.18 12.89
C GLY A 123 -20.66 -10.16 13.10
N ILE A 124 -20.20 -10.94 14.06
CA ILE A 124 -18.78 -11.12 14.38
C ILE A 124 -18.52 -12.63 14.48
N HIS A 125 -17.53 -13.12 13.74
CA HIS A 125 -17.10 -14.51 13.74
C HIS A 125 -15.58 -14.57 13.89
N ILE A 126 -15.07 -15.61 14.56
CA ILE A 126 -13.63 -15.83 14.71
C ILE A 126 -13.26 -17.00 13.82
N ASP A 127 -12.38 -16.75 12.85
CA ASP A 127 -11.75 -17.79 12.05
C ASP A 127 -10.37 -18.07 12.66
N GLU A 128 -10.30 -19.09 13.51
CA GLU A 128 -9.04 -19.46 14.18
C GLU A 128 -8.01 -20.06 13.24
N GLU A 129 -8.44 -20.67 12.13
CA GLU A 129 -7.56 -21.27 11.13
C GLU A 129 -6.85 -20.18 10.33
N ALA A 130 -7.60 -19.18 9.88
CA ALA A 130 -7.04 -18.01 9.20
C ALA A 130 -6.43 -16.97 10.16
N GLY A 131 -6.66 -17.09 11.47
CA GLY A 131 -6.14 -16.16 12.47
C GLY A 131 -6.73 -14.75 12.35
N GLU A 132 -8.04 -14.66 12.07
CA GLU A 132 -8.74 -13.41 11.80
C GLU A 132 -10.09 -13.35 12.52
N VAL A 133 -10.58 -12.12 12.71
CA VAL A 133 -11.98 -11.86 13.06
C VAL A 133 -12.70 -11.40 11.80
N VAL A 134 -13.87 -11.97 11.54
CA VAL A 134 -14.70 -11.62 10.39
C VAL A 134 -15.86 -10.75 10.87
N LEU A 135 -15.89 -9.50 10.40
CA LEU A 135 -16.96 -8.55 10.65
C LEU A 135 -17.91 -8.54 9.47
N THR A 136 -19.18 -8.89 9.71
CA THR A 136 -20.23 -8.80 8.70
C THR A 136 -21.03 -7.53 8.91
N THR A 137 -21.15 -6.75 7.84
CA THR A 137 -22.06 -5.61 7.74
C THR A 137 -23.11 -5.90 6.67
N ARG A 138 -24.08 -4.99 6.49
CA ARG A 138 -25.15 -5.13 5.50
C ARG A 138 -24.65 -5.44 4.07
N ASN A 139 -23.53 -4.87 3.65
CA ASN A 139 -23.06 -4.95 2.26
C ASN A 139 -21.65 -5.53 2.09
N SER A 140 -20.93 -5.73 3.19
CA SER A 140 -19.50 -6.06 3.17
C SER A 140 -19.14 -7.01 4.29
N VAL A 141 -18.19 -7.91 3.99
CA VAL A 141 -17.53 -8.79 4.95
C VAL A 141 -16.08 -8.35 5.05
N TYR A 142 -15.67 -7.92 6.24
CA TYR A 142 -14.31 -7.48 6.51
C TYR A 142 -13.57 -8.59 7.25
N HIS A 143 -12.40 -8.95 6.74
CA HIS A 143 -11.48 -9.89 7.35
C HIS A 143 -10.42 -9.11 8.13
N CYS A 144 -10.38 -9.29 9.44
CA CYS A 144 -9.60 -8.47 10.34
C CYS A 144 -8.50 -9.35 10.97
N PRO A 145 -7.26 -9.32 10.44
CA PRO A 145 -6.19 -10.19 10.95
C PRO A 145 -5.92 -9.90 12.43
N LEU A 146 -5.89 -10.94 13.27
CA LEU A 146 -5.70 -10.77 14.72
C LEU A 146 -4.32 -10.21 15.07
N ALA A 147 -3.32 -10.47 14.22
CA ALA A 147 -1.99 -9.89 14.33
C ALA A 147 -2.02 -8.35 14.29
N TYR A 148 -2.98 -7.77 13.57
CA TYR A 148 -3.15 -6.32 13.42
C TYR A 148 -4.35 -5.79 14.22
N CYS A 149 -4.77 -6.45 15.30
CA CYS A 149 -5.75 -5.89 16.22
C CYS A 149 -5.11 -4.76 17.05
N ASP A 150 -5.76 -3.59 17.11
CA ASP A 150 -5.42 -2.57 18.10
C ASP A 150 -6.00 -2.96 19.46
N PHE A 151 -5.26 -3.83 20.17
CA PHE A 151 -5.65 -4.29 21.50
C PHE A 151 -5.80 -3.14 22.50
N ARG A 152 -5.13 -1.99 22.32
CA ARG A 152 -5.29 -0.87 23.25
C ARG A 152 -6.66 -0.21 23.13
N GLU A 153 -7.13 -0.05 21.90
CA GLU A 153 -8.48 0.47 21.64
C GLU A 153 -9.54 -0.60 21.92
N GLN A 154 -9.30 -1.86 21.54
CA GLN A 154 -10.24 -2.95 21.78
C GLN A 154 -10.43 -3.27 23.27
N ASP A 155 -9.43 -3.02 24.12
CA ASP A 155 -9.52 -3.14 25.58
C ASP A 155 -10.60 -2.24 26.21
N LYS A 156 -11.08 -1.22 25.50
CA LYS A 156 -12.22 -0.38 25.94
C LYS A 156 -13.56 -1.08 25.76
N TYR A 157 -13.63 -2.10 24.90
CA TYR A 157 -14.84 -2.85 24.56
C TYR A 157 -14.56 -4.37 24.47
N PRO A 158 -14.01 -5.01 25.52
CA PRO A 158 -13.53 -6.40 25.44
C PRO A 158 -14.67 -7.40 25.19
N ASP A 159 -15.89 -7.06 25.61
CA ASP A 159 -17.07 -7.94 25.49
C ASP A 159 -17.65 -8.03 24.07
N ILE A 160 -17.17 -7.21 23.12
CA ILE A 160 -17.66 -7.22 21.74
C ILE A 160 -17.13 -8.44 20.98
N ILE A 161 -15.86 -8.80 21.19
CA ILE A 161 -15.21 -9.90 20.49
C ILE A 161 -15.32 -11.17 21.35
N PRO A 162 -15.88 -12.27 20.84
CA PRO A 162 -15.92 -13.52 21.60
C PRO A 162 -14.50 -14.01 21.94
N ASP A 163 -14.31 -14.65 23.09
CA ASP A 163 -13.00 -15.16 23.55
C ASP A 163 -11.85 -14.14 23.54
N TYR A 164 -12.14 -12.84 23.62
CA TYR A 164 -11.16 -11.77 23.43
C TYR A 164 -9.89 -11.92 24.26
N GLU A 165 -9.99 -12.25 25.55
CA GLU A 165 -8.81 -12.41 26.42
C GLU A 165 -7.86 -13.52 25.94
N ARG A 166 -8.42 -14.65 25.45
CA ARG A 166 -7.63 -15.75 24.88
C ARG A 166 -6.96 -15.32 23.58
N LEU A 167 -7.68 -14.61 22.72
CA LEU A 167 -7.14 -14.09 21.46
C LEU A 167 -6.02 -13.08 21.73
N LYS A 168 -6.24 -12.17 22.68
CA LYS A 168 -5.25 -11.19 23.11
C LYS A 168 -3.98 -11.85 23.63
N GLU A 169 -4.09 -12.86 24.50
CA GLU A 169 -2.91 -13.61 24.97
C GLU A 169 -2.12 -14.25 23.81
N LYS A 170 -2.83 -14.75 22.79
CA LYS A 170 -2.23 -15.43 21.63
C LYS A 170 -1.59 -14.48 20.62
N TYR A 171 -2.16 -13.30 20.39
CA TYR A 171 -1.78 -12.44 19.26
C TYR A 171 -1.17 -11.09 19.66
N LYS A 172 -1.43 -10.57 20.86
CA LYS A 172 -0.90 -9.28 21.29
C LYS A 172 0.62 -9.31 21.39
N ASP A 173 1.28 -8.34 20.76
CA ASP A 173 2.74 -8.21 20.72
C ASP A 173 3.44 -9.45 20.14
N LYS A 174 2.72 -10.25 19.33
CA LYS A 174 3.23 -11.47 18.68
C LYS A 174 3.45 -11.34 17.17
N ILE A 175 3.32 -10.12 16.61
CA ILE A 175 3.76 -9.89 15.23
C ILE A 175 5.25 -10.23 15.17
N GLU A 176 5.60 -11.24 14.38
CA GLU A 176 6.99 -11.49 14.03
C GLU A 176 7.43 -10.38 13.08
N TYR A 177 8.04 -9.34 13.67
CA TYR A 177 8.61 -8.27 12.89
C TYR A 177 9.76 -8.81 12.03
N PRO A 178 9.84 -8.39 10.75
CA PRO A 178 10.97 -8.74 9.91
C PRO A 178 12.30 -8.37 10.58
N SER A 179 13.27 -9.27 10.49
CA SER A 179 14.65 -9.03 10.94
C SER A 179 15.63 -9.36 9.82
N ILE A 180 16.84 -8.84 9.91
CA ILE A 180 17.91 -9.07 8.94
C ILE A 180 19.25 -9.23 9.65
N GLU A 181 20.21 -9.93 9.02
CA GLU A 181 21.55 -10.08 9.59
C GLU A 181 22.27 -8.72 9.72
N PRO A 182 23.18 -8.57 10.71
CA PRO A 182 24.01 -7.38 10.81
C PRO A 182 24.75 -7.06 9.51
N GLY A 183 24.93 -5.76 9.23
CA GLY A 183 25.57 -5.25 8.02
C GLY A 183 24.65 -5.11 6.80
N LYS A 184 23.38 -5.50 6.92
CA LYS A 184 22.39 -5.42 5.83
C LYS A 184 21.23 -4.51 6.20
N VAL A 185 20.72 -3.78 5.21
CA VAL A 185 19.57 -2.89 5.34
C VAL A 185 18.33 -3.58 4.80
N LEU A 186 17.23 -3.57 5.54
CA LEU A 186 15.94 -4.11 5.13
C LEU A 186 14.88 -3.00 5.13
N LEU A 187 14.31 -2.72 3.95
CA LEU A 187 13.11 -1.91 3.79
C LEU A 187 11.90 -2.82 3.72
N VAL A 188 10.93 -2.63 4.60
CA VAL A 188 9.68 -3.40 4.63
C VAL A 188 8.54 -2.54 4.08
N LEU A 189 7.82 -3.10 3.11
CA LEU A 189 6.72 -2.47 2.41
C LEU A 189 5.40 -3.22 2.63
N ALA A 190 4.30 -2.49 2.69
CA ALA A 190 2.95 -3.04 2.79
C ALA A 190 1.91 -2.11 2.18
N ASN A 191 0.96 -2.64 1.43
CA ASN A 191 -0.12 -1.85 0.81
C ASN A 191 -1.20 -1.36 1.80
N PHE A 192 -1.19 -1.84 3.04
CA PHE A 192 -1.97 -1.28 4.14
C PHE A 192 -1.21 -0.18 4.92
N CYS A 193 -0.04 0.25 4.45
CA CYS A 193 0.70 1.37 5.01
C CYS A 193 0.70 2.57 4.04
N ASP A 194 0.56 3.78 4.59
CA ASP A 194 0.70 5.00 3.81
C ASP A 194 2.06 5.02 3.07
N TYR A 195 2.02 5.36 1.79
CA TYR A 195 3.19 5.38 0.90
C TYR A 195 3.96 4.05 0.83
N TYR A 196 3.30 2.94 1.19
CA TYR A 196 3.87 1.60 1.37
C TYR A 196 4.87 1.43 2.50
N PHE A 197 5.26 2.46 3.23
CA PHE A 197 6.32 2.33 4.23
C PHE A 197 5.81 1.68 5.52
N HIS A 198 6.30 0.47 5.83
CA HIS A 198 6.03 -0.16 7.12
C HIS A 198 7.18 0.09 8.10
N SER A 199 8.41 -0.29 7.74
CA SER A 199 9.57 -0.13 8.63
C SER A 199 10.91 -0.22 7.89
N LEU A 200 11.97 0.21 8.58
CA LEU A 200 13.36 0.02 8.18
C LEU A 200 14.10 -0.75 9.28
N TYR A 201 14.86 -1.78 8.92
CA TYR A 201 15.75 -2.48 9.84
C TYR A 201 17.20 -2.40 9.38
N TYR A 202 18.09 -2.09 10.32
CA TYR A 202 19.53 -2.13 10.13
C TYR A 202 20.22 -2.34 11.48
N VAL A 203 21.04 -3.38 11.57
CA VAL A 203 21.95 -3.64 12.69
C VAL A 203 23.38 -3.49 12.16
N PRO A 204 24.22 -2.58 12.70
CA PRO A 204 25.62 -2.48 12.29
C PRO A 204 26.39 -3.79 12.52
N GLU A 205 27.36 -4.12 11.66
CA GLU A 205 28.18 -5.34 11.82
C GLU A 205 28.96 -5.34 13.14
N ASP A 206 29.39 -4.17 13.60
CA ASP A 206 30.15 -3.94 14.82
C ASP A 206 29.26 -3.67 16.05
N SER A 207 27.94 -3.88 15.93
CA SER A 207 27.00 -3.70 17.04
C SER A 207 27.29 -4.68 18.19
N GLU A 208 27.69 -4.15 19.35
CA GLU A 208 27.96 -4.95 20.55
C GLU A 208 26.68 -5.51 21.20
N ASP A 209 25.55 -4.82 21.05
CA ASP A 209 24.26 -5.19 21.65
C ASP A 209 23.26 -5.81 20.67
N GLY A 210 23.63 -5.90 19.40
CA GLY A 210 22.82 -6.49 18.33
C GLY A 210 21.51 -5.74 18.06
N LYS A 211 21.37 -4.49 18.51
CA LYS A 211 20.12 -3.74 18.37
C LYS A 211 20.02 -3.06 17.02
N CYS A 212 18.81 -3.05 16.49
CA CYS A 212 18.46 -2.26 15.32
C CYS A 212 18.59 -0.76 15.64
N LEU A 213 19.14 0.00 14.69
CA LEU A 213 19.16 1.46 14.80
C LEU A 213 17.74 2.03 14.72
N GLU A 214 17.54 3.15 15.39
CA GLU A 214 16.33 3.96 15.21
C GLU A 214 16.31 4.56 13.80
N PHE A 215 15.14 4.53 13.16
CA PHE A 215 14.91 5.20 11.89
C PHE A 215 13.93 6.37 12.03
N SER A 216 13.89 7.20 11.01
CA SER A 216 12.84 8.20 10.81
C SER A 216 12.34 8.14 9.37
N GLY A 217 11.03 8.19 9.18
CA GLY A 217 10.36 8.18 7.89
C GLY A 217 9.38 9.35 7.82
N TRP A 218 9.42 10.12 6.73
CA TRP A 218 8.54 11.29 6.56
C TRP A 218 8.08 11.42 5.11
N PRO A 219 6.77 11.65 4.88
CA PRO A 219 6.29 12.02 3.57
C PRO A 219 6.62 13.49 3.27
N HIS A 220 7.01 13.75 2.04
CA HIS A 220 7.19 15.08 1.48
C HIS A 220 6.08 15.32 0.47
N VAL A 221 5.00 15.94 0.95
CA VAL A 221 3.74 16.16 0.21
C VAL A 221 3.72 17.55 -0.43
N GLY A 222 3.16 17.64 -1.64
CA GLY A 222 2.88 18.93 -2.30
C GLY A 222 4.08 19.59 -2.96
N THR A 223 5.11 18.81 -3.30
CA THR A 223 6.18 19.25 -4.20
C THR A 223 5.83 18.91 -5.66
N PHE A 224 6.79 18.89 -6.58
CA PHE A 224 6.54 18.51 -7.99
C PHE A 224 5.94 17.09 -8.12
N GLN A 225 6.23 16.23 -7.14
CA GLN A 225 5.77 14.85 -7.01
C GLN A 225 5.91 14.44 -5.53
N ASP A 226 4.94 13.72 -4.98
CA ASP A 226 4.99 13.28 -3.59
C ASP A 226 6.09 12.22 -3.41
N SER A 227 6.85 12.31 -2.31
CA SER A 227 7.96 11.39 -2.03
C SER A 227 7.99 10.95 -0.57
N TYR A 228 8.62 9.82 -0.31
CA TYR A 228 8.84 9.31 1.04
C TYR A 228 10.33 9.22 1.34
N LEU A 229 10.76 9.81 2.46
CA LEU A 229 12.17 9.89 2.85
C LEU A 229 12.38 9.09 4.13
N ILE A 230 13.42 8.26 4.14
CA ILE A 230 13.74 7.37 5.25
C ILE A 230 15.22 7.51 5.56
N SER A 231 15.55 7.66 6.84
CA SER A 231 16.92 7.69 7.32
C SER A 231 17.09 6.90 8.62
N ALA A 232 18.28 6.33 8.84
CA ALA A 232 18.64 5.66 10.08
C ALA A 232 19.59 6.55 10.91
N LYS A 233 19.27 6.78 12.18
CA LYS A 233 20.10 7.62 13.06
C LYS A 233 21.44 6.95 13.31
N GLY A 234 22.53 7.67 13.07
CA GLY A 234 23.89 7.17 13.32
C GLY A 234 24.45 6.27 12.22
N ALA A 235 23.77 6.12 11.09
CA ALA A 235 24.27 5.45 9.90
C ALA A 235 24.07 6.32 8.66
N GLU A 236 24.89 6.11 7.63
CA GLU A 236 24.76 6.75 6.32
C GLU A 236 23.69 6.05 5.47
N ILE A 237 22.47 5.92 6.01
CA ILE A 237 21.31 5.35 5.31
C ILE A 237 20.34 6.49 4.97
N ASP A 238 20.12 6.71 3.69
CA ASP A 238 19.19 7.69 3.10
C ASP A 238 18.47 7.06 1.89
N LEU A 239 17.25 6.58 2.14
CA LEU A 239 16.37 6.01 1.14
C LEU A 239 15.27 7.00 0.81
N ARG A 240 15.05 7.25 -0.48
CA ARG A 240 13.99 8.12 -0.97
C ARG A 240 13.38 7.58 -2.24
N TYR A 241 12.06 7.54 -2.26
CA TYR A 241 11.31 7.07 -3.42
C TYR A 241 10.05 7.88 -3.66
N PHE A 242 9.59 7.83 -4.90
CA PHE A 242 8.25 8.24 -5.29
C PHE A 242 7.32 7.03 -5.15
N PRO A 243 6.24 7.13 -4.37
CA PRO A 243 5.22 6.11 -4.30
C PRO A 243 4.25 6.25 -5.48
N HIS A 244 3.93 5.13 -6.11
CA HIS A 244 3.00 4.99 -7.23
C HIS A 244 2.04 3.82 -7.02
N TYR A 245 0.98 3.70 -7.81
CA TYR A 245 0.05 2.57 -7.66
C TYR A 245 0.77 1.21 -7.79
N GLN A 246 0.81 0.46 -6.68
CA GLN A 246 1.50 -0.83 -6.50
C GLN A 246 2.98 -0.83 -6.89
N ASN A 247 3.64 0.32 -6.87
CA ASN A 247 5.07 0.40 -7.10
C ASN A 247 5.74 1.60 -6.42
N ILE A 248 7.06 1.52 -6.25
CA ILE A 248 7.89 2.63 -5.78
C ILE A 248 9.05 2.88 -6.75
N GLU A 249 9.44 4.13 -6.93
CA GLU A 249 10.60 4.53 -7.73
C GLU A 249 11.65 5.22 -6.88
N PHE A 250 12.79 4.56 -6.66
CA PHE A 250 13.90 5.15 -5.92
C PHE A 250 14.58 6.24 -6.74
N TYR A 251 14.71 7.43 -6.15
CA TYR A 251 15.61 8.47 -6.62
C TYR A 251 16.82 8.67 -5.69
N SER A 252 16.82 8.03 -4.52
CA SER A 252 18.00 7.84 -3.66
C SER A 252 17.88 6.50 -2.94
N ALA A 253 18.91 5.65 -3.06
CA ALA A 253 18.99 4.38 -2.34
C ALA A 253 20.37 4.25 -1.68
N HIS A 254 20.75 5.23 -0.87
CA HIS A 254 22.06 5.28 -0.24
C HIS A 254 22.04 4.50 1.08
N THR A 255 22.93 3.52 1.21
CA THR A 255 23.00 2.60 2.36
C THR A 255 24.38 2.55 2.99
N GLY A 256 25.26 3.52 2.73
CA GLY A 256 26.65 3.49 3.22
C GLY A 256 27.48 2.31 2.69
N GLY A 257 27.06 1.69 1.58
CA GLY A 257 27.71 0.50 1.01
C GLY A 257 27.13 -0.84 1.50
N CYS A 258 26.18 -0.83 2.44
CA CYS A 258 25.50 -2.04 2.90
C CYS A 258 24.54 -2.59 1.82
N PRO A 259 24.41 -3.91 1.68
CA PRO A 259 23.37 -4.53 0.85
C PRO A 259 21.97 -4.08 1.27
N LEU A 260 21.15 -3.70 0.29
CA LEU A 260 19.74 -3.33 0.49
C LEU A 260 18.84 -4.51 0.14
N TYR A 261 17.94 -4.85 1.05
CA TYR A 261 16.86 -5.81 0.85
C TYR A 261 15.52 -5.08 0.92
N ILE A 262 14.57 -5.52 0.11
CA ILE A 262 13.18 -5.06 0.15
C ILE A 262 12.30 -6.26 0.40
N GLU A 263 11.36 -6.12 1.34
CA GLU A 263 10.37 -7.13 1.68
C GLU A 263 8.95 -6.60 1.55
N ASN A 264 8.06 -7.43 1.04
CA ASN A 264 6.64 -7.12 0.93
C ASN A 264 5.85 -7.98 1.93
N ILE A 265 5.33 -7.36 2.98
CA ILE A 265 4.45 -8.02 3.96
C ILE A 265 2.96 -7.76 3.69
N GLY A 266 2.66 -7.07 2.58
CA GLY A 266 1.30 -6.81 2.10
C GLY A 266 0.66 -8.02 1.44
N ASP A 267 -0.55 -7.82 0.92
CA ASP A 267 -1.35 -8.85 0.25
C ASP A 267 -1.43 -8.68 -1.27
N VAL A 268 -0.65 -7.74 -1.83
CA VAL A 268 -0.57 -7.47 -3.27
C VAL A 268 0.86 -7.45 -3.76
N VAL A 269 1.08 -7.65 -5.06
CA VAL A 269 2.40 -7.43 -5.65
C VAL A 269 2.80 -5.97 -5.53
N ILE A 270 4.05 -5.72 -5.15
CA ILE A 270 4.68 -4.40 -5.17
C ILE A 270 5.92 -4.47 -6.07
N TYR A 271 6.05 -3.50 -6.98
CA TYR A 271 7.26 -3.32 -7.79
C TYR A 271 8.16 -2.24 -7.21
N ALA A 272 9.47 -2.47 -7.16
CA ALA A 272 10.44 -1.47 -6.77
C ALA A 272 11.38 -1.16 -7.95
N ARG A 273 11.31 0.06 -8.49
CA ARG A 273 12.24 0.54 -9.51
C ARG A 273 13.50 1.08 -8.83
N THR A 274 14.62 0.42 -9.08
CA THR A 274 15.91 0.67 -8.44
C THR A 274 17.01 0.95 -9.47
N SER A 275 18.22 1.27 -9.00
CA SER A 275 19.41 1.37 -9.86
C SER A 275 19.85 0.03 -10.47
N ALA A 276 19.42 -1.09 -9.88
CA ALA A 276 19.71 -2.44 -10.38
C ALA A 276 18.69 -2.92 -11.42
N GLY A 277 17.56 -2.22 -11.57
CA GLY A 277 16.41 -2.61 -12.37
C GLY A 277 15.12 -2.61 -11.56
N THR A 278 14.04 -3.13 -12.15
CA THR A 278 12.75 -3.27 -11.47
C THR A 278 12.67 -4.60 -10.76
N ILE A 279 12.39 -4.61 -9.46
CA ILE A 279 12.26 -5.81 -8.63
C ILE A 279 10.78 -6.03 -8.38
N LYS A 280 10.26 -7.19 -8.76
CA LYS A 280 8.91 -7.64 -8.42
C LYS A 280 8.92 -8.31 -7.04
N LEU A 281 8.02 -7.91 -6.14
CA LEU A 281 7.87 -8.51 -4.81
C LEU A 281 6.46 -9.08 -4.68
N GLU A 282 6.32 -10.41 -4.76
CA GLU A 282 5.08 -11.09 -4.39
C GLU A 282 4.81 -10.93 -2.88
N PRO A 283 3.56 -11.12 -2.41
CA PRO A 283 3.28 -11.19 -0.97
C PRO A 283 4.21 -12.18 -0.25
N GLY A 284 4.93 -11.70 0.76
CA GLY A 284 5.92 -12.47 1.52
C GLY A 284 7.32 -12.56 0.90
N ASP A 285 7.54 -12.01 -0.30
CA ASP A 285 8.88 -11.97 -0.90
C ASP A 285 9.80 -11.03 -0.11
N ARG A 286 11.05 -11.47 0.03
CA ARG A 286 12.20 -10.64 0.39
C ARG A 286 13.30 -10.82 -0.64
N LYS A 287 13.75 -9.72 -1.25
CA LYS A 287 14.79 -9.74 -2.30
C LYS A 287 15.86 -8.69 -2.04
N GLU A 288 17.10 -9.07 -2.32
CA GLU A 288 18.22 -8.12 -2.37
C GLU A 288 18.13 -7.27 -3.64
N VAL A 289 18.49 -6.00 -3.55
CA VAL A 289 18.54 -5.07 -4.67
C VAL A 289 19.79 -5.33 -5.51
N THR A 290 19.68 -6.32 -6.40
CA THR A 290 20.73 -6.72 -7.34
C THR A 290 20.18 -6.89 -8.75
N LYS A 291 21.06 -6.95 -9.76
CA LYS A 291 20.64 -7.12 -11.16
C LYS A 291 20.08 -8.50 -11.42
N GLU A 292 20.54 -9.50 -10.67
CA GLU A 292 20.10 -10.89 -10.77
C GLU A 292 18.66 -11.07 -10.28
N ASN A 293 18.20 -10.22 -9.35
CA ASN A 293 16.84 -10.21 -8.83
C ASN A 293 15.90 -9.26 -9.58
N ALA A 294 16.40 -8.52 -10.57
CA ALA A 294 15.59 -7.61 -11.37
C ALA A 294 14.85 -8.37 -12.49
N GLU A 295 13.64 -7.91 -12.81
CA GLU A 295 12.85 -8.42 -13.91
C GLU A 295 13.60 -8.26 -15.24
N ALA A 296 13.66 -9.34 -16.02
CA ALA A 296 14.34 -9.34 -17.32
C ALA A 296 13.65 -8.38 -18.31
N GLU A 297 12.32 -8.31 -18.28
CA GLU A 297 11.52 -7.36 -19.02
C GLU A 297 10.96 -6.32 -18.04
N THR A 298 11.27 -5.05 -18.27
CA THR A 298 10.80 -3.98 -17.38
C THR A 298 9.33 -3.66 -17.68
N PRO A 299 8.40 -3.90 -16.73
CA PRO A 299 7.00 -3.55 -16.94
C PRO A 299 6.86 -2.02 -17.02
N ILE A 300 5.90 -1.57 -17.85
CA ILE A 300 5.49 -0.16 -17.85
C ILE A 300 4.56 0.04 -16.67
N LEU A 301 5.00 0.78 -15.67
CA LEU A 301 4.26 0.98 -14.43
C LEU A 301 3.74 2.42 -14.35
N PRO A 302 2.68 2.67 -13.55
CA PRO A 302 2.25 4.02 -13.21
C PRO A 302 3.40 4.82 -12.57
N GLY A 303 3.56 6.09 -12.99
CA GLY A 303 4.65 6.98 -12.55
C GLY A 303 4.18 8.35 -12.03
N GLY A 304 2.87 8.56 -11.84
CA GLY A 304 2.34 9.78 -11.21
C GLY A 304 2.00 9.56 -9.73
N ASP A 305 1.70 10.64 -9.02
CA ASP A 305 1.45 10.62 -7.57
C ASP A 305 0.46 9.51 -7.14
N LEU A 306 0.81 8.81 -6.06
CA LEU A 306 -0.12 7.96 -5.34
C LEU A 306 -1.16 8.87 -4.66
N TYR A 307 -2.43 8.44 -4.72
CA TYR A 307 -3.61 9.03 -4.10
C TYR A 307 -4.47 10.00 -4.94
N PRO A 308 -5.80 10.04 -4.69
CA PRO A 308 -6.49 11.31 -4.79
C PRO A 308 -5.73 12.27 -3.89
N ALA A 309 -5.08 13.29 -4.47
CA ALA A 309 -4.61 14.45 -3.73
C ALA A 309 -5.64 14.72 -2.64
N GLY A 310 -5.26 14.59 -1.37
CA GLY A 310 -6.09 15.05 -0.29
C GLY A 310 -6.39 16.49 -0.64
N ILE A 311 -7.61 16.75 -1.12
CA ILE A 311 -8.16 18.09 -1.02
C ILE A 311 -8.22 18.24 0.49
N ILE A 312 -7.20 18.91 1.03
CA ILE A 312 -7.31 19.55 2.32
C ILE A 312 -8.49 20.50 2.12
N GLU A 313 -9.69 20.05 2.50
CA GLU A 313 -10.79 20.94 2.81
C GLU A 313 -10.48 21.68 4.12
#